data_AF-A0A3M9XMQ1-F1
#
_entry.id   AF-A0A3M9XMQ1-F1
#
_cell.length_a   1.000
_cell.length_b   1.000
_cell.length_c   1.000
_cell.angle_alpha   90.00
_cell.angle_beta   90.00
_cell.angle_gamma   90.00
#
_symmetry.space_group_name_H-M   'P 1'
#
loop_
_entity.id
_entity.type
_entity.pdbx_description
1 polymer ?
#
loop_
_entity_poly.entity_id
_entity_poly.type
_entity_poly.pdbx_seq_one_letter_code
_entity_poly.pdbx_strand_id
1 'polypeptide(L)'
;MTKCALCGNQISNDPADSHCDSAEHIFPNSVGGQKTVSGFICRKCNSETGETWDAALAMTMQPLGLMFGVQRDRGKMPPLRTVTTEGERVTLQAEGGMTLTNPEFKKTQRTDGSTDYNIKARSMDEARRILAGLQKKHPELDVEATLAQATAVEKYLDGDFPFTFQFGGPEAGRSMVKTCLAFAFSNGVGWQECGEATAYLRDPSAKACFGYFSTHDLISGRKPGVPLHCVALRADPTTGMVLSYAEYFGVVRIVACLGEKYAGPRVEAAYAFDPRTGDEFAVQVSLDFDRKTIDDIYAYQHSDVHAVEAALASVIGPALQSQANAERVRVVGRAVDKAFDECGAKEGERLTEEHVRKICRSLAESIAPFALHSMRPVSGPKKS
;
A
#
# COMPACT_ATOMS: atom_id res chain seq x y z
N MET A 1 5.96 23.35 29.39
CA MET A 1 6.68 23.54 28.12
C MET A 1 7.23 22.19 27.68
N THR A 2 6.74 21.64 26.57
CA THR A 2 7.10 20.30 26.05
C THR A 2 8.32 20.39 25.14
N LYS A 3 9.17 19.36 25.14
CA LYS A 3 10.36 19.29 24.28
C LYS A 3 10.15 18.22 23.20
N CYS A 4 10.68 18.49 22.02
CA CYS A 4 10.65 17.55 20.90
C CYS A 4 11.41 16.26 21.25
N ALA A 5 10.76 15.11 21.07
CA ALA A 5 11.36 13.81 21.34
C ALA A 5 12.59 13.51 20.46
N LEU A 6 12.71 14.14 19.28
CA LEU A 6 13.82 13.90 18.35
C LEU A 6 14.98 14.88 18.53
N CYS A 7 14.77 16.20 18.45
CA CYS A 7 15.88 17.15 18.57
C CYS A 7 16.12 17.67 20.00
N GLY A 8 15.21 17.43 20.94
CA GLY A 8 15.29 17.95 22.31
C GLY A 8 15.01 19.45 22.46
N ASN A 9 14.79 20.18 21.35
CA ASN A 9 14.41 21.60 21.38
C ASN A 9 13.02 21.80 22.01
N GLN A 10 12.83 22.97 22.60
CA GLN A 10 11.53 23.40 23.10
C GLN A 10 10.53 23.47 21.93
N ILE A 11 9.36 22.86 22.10
CA ILE A 11 8.26 23.02 21.14
C ILE A 11 7.68 24.42 21.34
N SER A 12 7.70 25.20 20.26
CA SER A 12 7.21 26.57 20.23
C SER A 12 5.70 26.60 19.97
N ASN A 13 5.03 27.62 20.52
CA ASN A 13 3.63 27.92 20.22
C ASN A 13 3.49 28.85 19.00
N ASP A 14 4.60 29.40 18.49
CA ASP A 14 4.59 30.25 17.29
C ASP A 14 4.56 29.37 16.03
N PRO A 15 3.49 29.42 15.21
CA PRO A 15 3.41 28.65 13.97
C PRO A 15 4.48 29.02 12.94
N ALA A 16 5.12 30.19 13.04
CA ALA A 16 6.21 30.57 12.15
C ALA A 16 7.52 29.83 12.48
N ASP A 17 7.71 29.37 13.72
CA ASP A 17 8.91 28.66 14.14
C ASP A 17 8.97 27.25 13.53
N SER A 18 10.11 26.87 12.94
CA SER A 18 10.35 25.50 12.48
C SER A 18 10.25 24.44 13.60
N HIS A 19 10.45 24.85 14.85
CA HIS A 19 10.27 24.05 16.04
C HIS A 19 8.87 24.17 16.68
N CYS A 20 7.87 24.68 15.96
CA CYS A 20 6.48 24.65 16.41
C CYS A 20 5.96 23.21 16.55
N ASP A 21 4.85 23.07 17.28
CA ASP A 21 4.19 21.77 17.44
C ASP A 21 3.74 21.18 16.10
N SER A 22 3.70 19.85 16.03
CA SER A 22 3.29 19.11 14.84
C SER A 22 2.41 17.94 15.23
N ALA A 23 1.32 17.75 14.49
CA ALA A 23 0.50 16.54 14.59
C ALA A 23 1.22 15.40 13.87
N GLU A 24 1.86 14.53 14.66
CA GLU A 24 2.55 13.35 14.17
C GLU A 24 1.59 12.19 14.02
N HIS A 25 1.55 11.56 12.86
CA HIS A 25 0.76 10.33 12.69
C HIS A 25 1.45 9.17 13.43
N ILE A 26 0.68 8.40 14.23
CA ILE A 26 1.24 7.26 14.97
C ILE A 26 1.80 6.22 13.99
N PHE A 27 0.96 5.74 13.07
CA PHE A 27 1.43 5.07 11.86
C PHE A 27 1.61 6.13 10.76
N PRO A 28 2.67 6.11 9.95
CA PRO A 28 2.81 7.10 8.89
C PRO A 28 1.60 7.14 7.94
N ASN A 29 1.16 8.33 7.55
CA ASN A 29 0.08 8.50 6.58
C ASN A 29 0.37 7.82 5.22
N SER A 30 1.64 7.59 4.89
CA SER A 30 2.06 6.88 3.68
C SER A 30 1.65 5.40 3.66
N VAL A 31 1.44 4.79 4.83
CA VAL A 31 0.98 3.39 4.98
C VAL A 31 -0.47 3.30 5.47
N GLY A 32 -1.18 4.43 5.55
CA GLY A 32 -2.61 4.49 5.89
C GLY A 32 -2.92 4.86 7.34
N GLY A 33 -1.94 5.34 8.12
CA GLY A 33 -2.24 5.85 9.45
C GLY A 33 -3.05 7.15 9.43
N GLN A 34 -4.03 7.23 10.33
CA GLN A 34 -4.96 8.37 10.45
C GLN A 34 -4.90 9.04 11.84
N LYS A 35 -4.60 8.27 12.88
CA LYS A 35 -4.48 8.77 14.26
C LYS A 35 -3.19 9.58 14.44
N THR A 36 -3.31 10.77 15.02
CA THR A 36 -2.20 11.68 15.27
C THR A 36 -1.99 11.97 16.75
N VAL A 37 -0.80 12.46 17.10
CA VAL A 37 -0.42 12.93 18.42
C VAL A 37 0.31 14.27 18.32
N SER A 38 -0.04 15.20 19.21
CA SER A 38 0.55 16.54 19.31
C SER A 38 1.40 16.68 20.58
N GLY A 39 2.29 17.67 20.61
CA GLY A 39 3.24 17.89 21.71
C GLY A 39 4.39 16.89 21.79
N PHE A 40 4.52 16.01 20.79
CA PHE A 40 5.50 14.93 20.74
C PHE A 40 6.78 15.34 20.02
N ILE A 41 6.65 15.82 18.78
CA ILE A 41 7.78 16.27 17.94
C ILE A 41 7.46 17.61 17.29
N CYS A 42 8.51 18.36 16.98
CA CYS A 42 8.37 19.62 16.28
C CYS A 42 8.25 19.43 14.76
N ARG A 43 7.70 20.44 14.07
CA ARG A 43 7.46 20.42 12.61
C ARG A 43 8.71 20.07 11.80
N LYS A 44 9.87 20.67 12.13
CA LYS A 44 11.14 20.39 11.43
C LYS A 44 11.47 18.89 11.43
N CYS A 45 11.49 18.27 12.60
CA CYS A 45 11.81 16.84 12.72
C CYS A 45 10.72 15.96 12.08
N ASN A 46 9.45 16.36 12.17
CA ASN A 46 8.38 15.64 11.48
C ASN A 46 8.63 15.64 9.96
N SER A 47 8.86 16.80 9.35
CA SER A 47 9.16 16.91 7.92
C SER A 47 10.41 16.13 7.51
N GLU A 48 11.52 16.26 8.25
CA GLU A 48 12.78 15.55 7.96
C GLU A 48 12.61 14.03 8.02
N THR A 49 11.95 13.51 9.06
CA THR A 49 11.70 12.06 9.20
C THR A 49 10.64 11.56 8.22
N GLY A 50 9.71 12.43 7.79
CA GLY A 50 8.76 12.16 6.72
C GLY A 50 9.42 11.94 5.36
N GLU A 51 10.46 12.73 5.05
CA GLU A 51 11.22 12.65 3.79
C GLU A 51 12.29 11.54 3.80
N THR A 52 12.63 11.00 4.97
CA THR A 52 13.69 9.99 5.14
C THR A 52 13.13 8.66 5.65
N TRP A 53 12.86 8.55 6.95
CA TRP A 53 12.44 7.31 7.62
C TRP A 53 11.11 6.80 7.10
N ASP A 54 10.09 7.66 7.08
CA ASP A 54 8.75 7.27 6.66
C ASP A 54 8.68 7.04 5.16
N ALA A 55 9.49 7.76 4.37
CA ALA A 55 9.64 7.53 2.95
C ALA A 55 10.27 6.16 2.65
N ALA A 56 11.31 5.77 3.42
CA ALA A 56 11.91 4.45 3.31
C ALA A 56 10.91 3.33 3.66
N LEU A 57 10.17 3.48 4.76
CA LEU A 57 9.11 2.54 5.13
C LEU A 57 8.03 2.47 4.04
N ALA A 58 7.54 3.62 3.56
CA ALA A 58 6.54 3.71 2.52
C ALA A 58 6.95 2.98 1.25
N MET A 59 8.21 3.11 0.83
CA MET A 59 8.74 2.44 -0.36
C MET A 59 8.67 0.92 -0.24
N THR A 60 9.05 0.37 0.92
CA THR A 60 8.97 -1.08 1.17
C THR A 60 7.53 -1.60 1.24
N MET A 61 6.60 -0.77 1.70
CA MET A 61 5.20 -1.12 1.92
C MET A 61 4.29 -0.83 0.73
N GLN A 62 4.73 -0.03 -0.24
CA GLN A 62 3.93 0.43 -1.38
C GLN A 62 3.25 -0.72 -2.15
N PRO A 63 3.91 -1.86 -2.43
CA PRO A 63 3.25 -2.98 -3.13
C PRO A 63 2.03 -3.51 -2.37
N LEU A 64 2.14 -3.69 -1.05
CA LEU A 64 1.03 -4.12 -0.20
C LEU A 64 -0.04 -3.03 -0.12
N GLY A 65 0.38 -1.77 0.01
CA GLY A 65 -0.54 -0.65 0.08
C GLY A 65 -1.44 -0.54 -1.16
N LEU A 66 -0.86 -0.67 -2.36
CA LEU A 66 -1.61 -0.64 -3.61
C LEU A 66 -2.51 -1.87 -3.77
N MET A 67 -2.01 -3.06 -3.43
CA MET A 67 -2.79 -4.29 -3.50
C MET A 67 -3.99 -4.26 -2.55
N PHE A 68 -3.84 -3.75 -1.33
CA PHE A 68 -4.96 -3.68 -0.40
C PHE A 68 -5.89 -2.49 -0.67
N GLY A 69 -5.47 -1.51 -1.46
CA GLY A 69 -6.24 -0.27 -1.67
C GLY A 69 -6.25 0.59 -0.41
N VAL A 70 -5.07 0.79 0.20
CA VAL A 70 -4.92 1.54 1.45
C VAL A 70 -5.45 2.97 1.31
N GLN A 71 -6.24 3.38 2.30
CA GLN A 71 -6.71 4.76 2.43
C GLN A 71 -5.76 5.57 3.28
N ARG A 72 -5.42 6.76 2.79
CA ARG A 72 -4.55 7.72 3.47
C ARG A 72 -5.41 8.83 4.04
N ASP A 73 -5.07 9.32 5.23
CA ASP A 73 -5.65 10.55 5.80
C ASP A 73 -5.43 11.75 4.85
N ARG A 74 -4.26 11.80 4.21
CA ARG A 74 -3.91 12.85 3.23
C ARG A 74 -3.31 12.28 1.95
N GLY A 75 -3.83 12.75 0.81
CA GLY A 75 -3.37 12.39 -0.53
C GLY A 75 -3.77 10.98 -0.95
N LYS A 76 -3.32 10.56 -2.13
CA LYS A 76 -3.53 9.19 -2.66
C LYS A 76 -2.22 8.40 -2.62
N MET A 77 -2.30 7.08 -2.64
CA MET A 77 -1.10 6.26 -2.75
C MET A 77 -0.37 6.56 -4.07
N PRO A 78 0.96 6.71 -4.10
CA PRO A 78 1.67 6.88 -5.35
C PRO A 78 1.54 5.62 -6.23
N PRO A 79 1.46 5.77 -7.56
CA PRO A 79 1.44 4.63 -8.47
C PRO A 79 2.78 3.87 -8.45
N LEU A 80 2.74 2.57 -8.74
CA LEU A 80 3.94 1.71 -8.79
C LEU A 80 4.22 1.27 -10.23
N ARG A 81 5.41 1.61 -10.73
CA ARG A 81 5.88 1.13 -12.04
C ARG A 81 6.55 -0.22 -11.87
N THR A 82 6.22 -1.15 -12.74
CA THR A 82 6.73 -2.53 -12.70
C THR A 82 6.88 -3.12 -14.11
N VAL A 83 7.31 -4.38 -14.18
CA VAL A 83 7.39 -5.18 -15.39
C VAL A 83 6.73 -6.54 -15.11
N THR A 84 5.84 -7.00 -15.99
CA THR A 84 5.26 -8.35 -15.87
C THR A 84 6.29 -9.43 -16.16
N THR A 85 6.00 -10.70 -15.83
CA THR A 85 6.86 -11.84 -16.18
C THR A 85 7.10 -11.99 -17.69
N GLU A 86 6.23 -11.42 -18.52
CA GLU A 86 6.34 -11.41 -19.99
C GLU A 86 7.00 -10.12 -20.54
N GLY A 87 7.52 -9.25 -19.65
CA GLY A 87 8.27 -8.06 -20.04
C GLY A 87 7.42 -6.80 -20.30
N GLU A 88 6.11 -6.84 -20.04
CA GLU A 88 5.23 -5.69 -20.25
C GLU A 88 5.43 -4.65 -19.14
N ARG A 89 5.78 -3.41 -19.51
CA ARG A 89 5.99 -2.32 -18.55
C ARG A 89 4.65 -1.68 -18.20
N VAL A 90 4.21 -1.88 -16.96
CA VAL A 90 2.91 -1.39 -16.48
C VAL A 90 3.05 -0.52 -15.24
N THR A 91 2.06 0.33 -15.02
CA THR A 91 1.91 1.19 -13.86
C THR A 91 0.64 0.79 -13.13
N LEU A 92 0.80 0.34 -11.87
CA LEU A 92 -0.31 0.08 -10.95
C LEU A 92 -0.82 1.41 -10.40
N GLN A 93 -2.13 1.62 -10.46
CA GLN A 93 -2.78 2.84 -9.98
C GLN A 93 -3.36 2.63 -8.58
N ALA A 94 -3.45 3.72 -7.80
CA ALA A 94 -3.99 3.68 -6.43
C ALA A 94 -5.48 3.35 -6.36
N GLU A 95 -6.24 3.75 -7.38
CA GLU A 95 -7.67 3.47 -7.52
C GLU A 95 -7.94 2.03 -8.00
N GLY A 96 -6.88 1.22 -8.14
CA GLY A 96 -6.93 -0.05 -8.85
C GLY A 96 -6.76 0.09 -10.36
N GLY A 97 -6.59 -1.05 -11.02
CA GLY A 97 -6.32 -1.11 -12.45
C GLY A 97 -4.86 -0.81 -12.82
N MET A 98 -4.56 -1.01 -14.10
CA MET A 98 -3.21 -0.94 -14.64
C MET A 98 -3.21 -0.19 -15.97
N THR A 99 -2.18 0.63 -16.17
CA THR A 99 -1.95 1.32 -17.44
C THR A 99 -0.57 0.97 -17.98
N LEU A 100 -0.36 1.02 -19.28
CA LEU A 100 0.99 0.96 -19.86
C LEU A 100 1.86 2.06 -19.24
N THR A 101 3.14 1.78 -18.97
CA THR A 101 4.06 2.79 -18.45
C THR A 101 4.43 3.81 -19.52
N ASN A 102 4.62 3.33 -20.75
CA ASN A 102 4.91 4.14 -21.93
C ASN A 102 3.91 3.79 -23.05
N PRO A 103 3.55 4.74 -23.92
CA PRO A 103 2.81 4.41 -25.14
C PRO A 103 3.64 3.48 -26.04
N GLU A 104 2.97 2.56 -26.74
CA GLU A 104 3.60 1.74 -27.77
C GLU A 104 3.53 2.46 -29.12
N PHE A 105 4.65 2.50 -29.83
CA PHE A 105 4.74 3.05 -31.18
C PHE A 105 5.48 2.04 -32.06
N LYS A 106 4.75 1.37 -32.96
CA LYS A 106 5.33 0.44 -33.94
C LYS A 106 5.24 1.05 -35.33
N LYS A 107 6.37 1.05 -36.03
CA LYS A 107 6.51 1.50 -37.42
C LYS A 107 6.81 0.29 -38.29
N THR A 108 5.98 0.05 -39.29
CA THR A 108 6.19 -1.04 -40.27
C THR A 108 6.28 -0.46 -41.66
N GLN A 109 7.37 -0.73 -42.36
CA GLN A 109 7.53 -0.30 -43.74
C GLN A 109 6.85 -1.32 -44.65
N ARG A 110 5.93 -0.85 -45.50
CA ARG A 110 5.25 -1.68 -46.48
C ARG A 110 6.12 -1.88 -47.73
N THR A 111 5.82 -2.94 -48.48
CA THR A 111 6.49 -3.27 -49.74
C THR A 111 6.31 -2.22 -50.84
N ASP A 112 5.29 -1.38 -50.74
CA ASP A 112 5.03 -0.25 -51.65
C ASP A 112 5.79 1.04 -51.24
N GLY A 113 6.60 0.99 -50.18
CA GLY A 113 7.35 2.13 -49.65
C GLY A 113 6.57 3.01 -48.66
N SER A 114 5.27 2.78 -48.49
CA SER A 114 4.47 3.47 -47.46
C SER A 114 4.81 2.96 -46.06
N THR A 115 4.44 3.74 -45.04
CA THR A 115 4.71 3.40 -43.64
C THR A 115 3.42 3.26 -42.86
N ASP A 116 3.26 2.12 -42.19
CA ASP A 116 2.22 1.91 -41.19
C ASP A 116 2.70 2.30 -39.80
N TYR A 117 1.83 3.03 -39.09
CA TYR A 117 2.00 3.38 -37.69
C TYR A 117 0.92 2.71 -36.86
N ASN A 118 1.32 1.88 -35.90
CA ASN A 118 0.44 1.34 -34.88
C ASN A 118 0.80 1.99 -33.53
N ILE A 119 -0.15 2.74 -32.98
CA ILE A 119 0.03 3.55 -31.78
C ILE A 119 -0.92 3.04 -30.71
N LYS A 120 -0.39 2.72 -29.52
CA LYS A 120 -1.20 2.50 -28.32
C LYS A 120 -0.83 3.55 -27.30
N ALA A 121 -1.81 4.36 -26.91
CA ALA A 121 -1.67 5.39 -25.89
C ALA A 121 -2.47 5.03 -24.65
N ARG A 122 -2.14 5.67 -23.53
CA ARG A 122 -2.83 5.48 -22.23
C ARG A 122 -4.12 6.31 -22.14
N SER A 123 -4.25 7.34 -22.96
CA SER A 123 -5.43 8.19 -23.05
C SER A 123 -5.55 8.82 -24.43
N MET A 124 -6.73 9.33 -24.75
CA MET A 124 -6.98 10.09 -25.98
C MET A 124 -6.13 11.35 -26.07
N ASP A 125 -5.88 12.02 -24.93
CA ASP A 125 -5.00 13.21 -24.89
C ASP A 125 -3.54 12.87 -25.17
N GLU A 126 -3.07 11.69 -24.73
CA GLU A 126 -1.75 11.20 -25.12
C GLU A 126 -1.71 10.83 -26.60
N ALA A 127 -2.73 10.13 -27.11
CA ALA A 127 -2.83 9.78 -28.52
C ALA A 127 -2.77 11.04 -29.40
N ARG A 128 -3.51 12.09 -29.04
CA ARG A 128 -3.50 13.38 -29.74
C ARG A 128 -2.11 14.00 -29.77
N ARG A 129 -1.39 14.00 -28.64
CA ARG A 129 -0.02 14.54 -28.56
C ARG A 129 0.95 13.75 -29.44
N ILE A 130 0.84 12.42 -29.47
CA ILE A 130 1.66 11.56 -30.34
C ILE A 130 1.38 11.87 -31.82
N LEU A 131 0.10 11.92 -32.21
CA LEU A 131 -0.33 12.21 -33.58
C LEU A 131 0.08 13.62 -34.03
N ALA A 132 -0.04 14.63 -33.17
CA ALA A 132 0.46 15.98 -33.45
C ALA A 132 1.99 15.99 -33.66
N GLY A 133 2.73 15.14 -32.93
CA GLY A 133 4.16 14.93 -33.18
C GLY A 133 4.43 14.24 -34.52
N LEU A 134 3.57 13.31 -34.94
CA LEU A 134 3.68 12.59 -36.21
C LEU A 134 3.33 13.48 -37.41
N GLN A 135 2.34 14.35 -37.26
CA GLN A 135 1.92 15.33 -38.28
C GLN A 135 3.07 16.26 -38.69
N LYS A 136 4.01 16.58 -37.77
CA LYS A 136 5.23 17.34 -38.11
C LYS A 136 6.12 16.64 -39.15
N LYS A 137 6.05 15.31 -39.22
CA LYS A 137 6.83 14.47 -40.16
C LYS A 137 6.01 14.03 -41.37
N HIS A 138 4.69 14.00 -41.23
CA HIS A 138 3.69 13.61 -42.24
C HIS A 138 2.58 14.66 -42.26
N PRO A 139 2.80 15.82 -42.92
CA PRO A 139 1.85 16.94 -42.91
C PRO A 139 0.45 16.59 -43.43
N GLU A 140 0.33 15.52 -44.22
CA GLU A 140 -0.92 14.97 -44.75
C GLU A 140 -1.78 14.26 -43.69
N LEU A 141 -1.22 13.96 -42.51
CA LEU A 141 -1.95 13.32 -41.42
C LEU A 141 -2.96 14.29 -40.79
N ASP A 142 -4.25 13.96 -40.89
CA ASP A 142 -5.31 14.59 -40.11
C ASP A 142 -5.40 13.94 -38.73
N VAL A 143 -4.98 14.67 -37.71
CA VAL A 143 -4.95 14.20 -36.32
C VAL A 143 -6.35 13.88 -35.81
N GLU A 144 -7.34 14.74 -36.05
CA GLU A 144 -8.67 14.56 -35.47
C GLU A 144 -9.46 13.47 -36.20
N ALA A 145 -9.34 13.38 -37.53
CA ALA A 145 -9.93 12.28 -38.29
C ALA A 145 -9.31 10.92 -37.90
N THR A 146 -8.01 10.88 -37.61
CA THR A 146 -7.34 9.67 -37.13
C THR A 146 -7.77 9.31 -35.71
N LEU A 147 -7.90 10.30 -34.81
CA LEU A 147 -8.39 10.09 -33.45
C LEU A 147 -9.84 9.58 -33.42
N ALA A 148 -10.68 10.02 -34.35
CA ALA A 148 -12.07 9.55 -34.46
C ALA A 148 -12.18 8.04 -34.77
N GLN A 149 -11.12 7.44 -35.34
CA GLN A 149 -11.02 6.01 -35.58
C GLN A 149 -10.38 5.24 -34.41
N ALA A 150 -9.89 5.95 -33.38
CA ALA A 150 -9.26 5.31 -32.24
C ALA A 150 -10.29 4.49 -31.45
N THR A 151 -9.91 3.27 -31.10
CA THR A 151 -10.74 2.38 -30.29
C THR A 151 -10.17 2.32 -28.88
N ALA A 152 -11.00 2.59 -27.87
CA ALA A 152 -10.64 2.33 -26.48
C ALA A 152 -10.59 0.81 -26.27
N VAL A 153 -9.44 0.29 -25.86
CA VAL A 153 -9.24 -1.15 -25.62
C VAL A 153 -8.93 -1.36 -24.15
N GLU A 154 -9.70 -2.24 -23.51
CA GLU A 154 -9.39 -2.78 -22.19
C GLU A 154 -8.80 -4.18 -22.39
N LYS A 155 -7.64 -4.45 -21.78
CA LYS A 155 -6.90 -5.70 -21.95
C LYS A 155 -6.49 -6.22 -20.57
N TYR A 156 -6.67 -7.52 -20.36
CA TYR A 156 -6.03 -8.23 -19.25
C TYR A 156 -4.57 -8.53 -19.59
N LEU A 157 -3.66 -8.27 -18.66
CA LEU A 157 -2.23 -8.44 -18.90
C LEU A 157 -1.89 -9.90 -19.23
N ASP A 158 -0.81 -10.03 -20.01
CA ASP A 158 -0.15 -11.31 -20.22
C ASP A 158 1.01 -11.43 -19.22
N GLY A 159 1.10 -12.60 -18.57
CA GLY A 159 2.05 -12.85 -17.49
C GLY A 159 1.58 -12.41 -16.10
N ASP A 160 2.34 -12.81 -15.10
CA ASP A 160 2.09 -12.52 -13.70
C ASP A 160 2.81 -11.22 -13.28
N PHE A 161 2.34 -10.63 -12.18
CA PHE A 161 3.05 -9.54 -11.52
C PHE A 161 4.12 -10.14 -10.59
N PRO A 162 5.42 -9.89 -10.83
CA PRO A 162 6.46 -10.33 -9.90
C PRO A 162 6.35 -9.51 -8.61
N PHE A 163 5.85 -10.15 -7.55
CA PHE A 163 5.79 -9.57 -6.22
C PHE A 163 7.02 -10.00 -5.43
N THR A 164 8.00 -9.10 -5.32
CA THR A 164 9.14 -9.29 -4.42
C THR A 164 8.93 -8.41 -3.20
N PHE A 165 8.69 -9.01 -2.04
CA PHE A 165 8.57 -8.29 -0.78
C PHE A 165 9.90 -8.27 -0.05
N GLN A 166 10.53 -7.09 0.00
CA GLN A 166 11.72 -6.83 0.80
C GLN A 166 11.36 -5.72 1.79
N PHE A 167 11.59 -5.98 3.08
CA PHE A 167 11.32 -5.03 4.15
C PHE A 167 12.51 -4.93 5.10
N GLY A 168 12.68 -3.76 5.69
CA GLY A 168 13.76 -3.47 6.65
C GLY A 168 14.70 -2.36 6.18
N GLY A 169 15.90 -2.35 6.76
CA GLY A 169 16.85 -1.25 6.62
C GLY A 169 16.73 -0.23 7.78
N PRO A 170 17.81 0.52 8.05
CA PRO A 170 17.90 1.39 9.22
C PRO A 170 16.83 2.48 9.23
N GLU A 171 16.55 3.11 8.08
CA GLU A 171 15.59 4.21 7.97
C GLU A 171 14.14 3.73 8.21
N ALA A 172 13.75 2.60 7.60
CA ALA A 172 12.43 2.00 7.85
C ALA A 172 12.29 1.54 9.30
N GLY A 173 13.36 0.97 9.89
CA GLY A 173 13.43 0.64 11.31
C GLY A 173 13.17 1.83 12.23
N ARG A 174 13.75 2.99 11.93
CA ARG A 174 13.53 4.24 12.67
C ARG A 174 12.08 4.72 12.56
N SER A 175 11.44 4.59 11.40
CA SER A 175 10.00 4.91 11.24
C SER A 175 9.13 3.99 12.11
N MET A 176 9.44 2.69 12.17
CA MET A 176 8.71 1.75 13.04
C MET A 176 8.93 2.04 14.53
N VAL A 177 10.16 2.35 14.96
CA VAL A 177 10.41 2.74 16.36
C VAL A 177 9.76 4.09 16.69
N LYS A 178 9.73 5.04 15.75
CA LYS A 178 8.99 6.31 15.89
C LYS A 178 7.49 6.05 16.09
N THR A 179 6.91 5.10 15.36
CA THR A 179 5.52 4.65 15.54
C THR A 179 5.27 4.18 16.98
N CYS A 180 6.13 3.27 17.47
CA CYS A 180 6.06 2.75 18.84
C CYS A 180 6.19 3.86 19.89
N LEU A 181 7.16 4.77 19.72
CA LEU A 181 7.42 5.87 20.66
C LEU A 181 6.27 6.91 20.65
N ALA A 182 5.73 7.24 19.49
CA ALA A 182 4.56 8.12 19.36
C ALA A 182 3.34 7.52 20.07
N PHE A 183 3.12 6.20 19.92
CA PHE A 183 2.05 5.50 20.61
C PHE A 183 2.26 5.48 22.13
N ALA A 184 3.48 5.21 22.60
CA ALA A 184 3.84 5.29 24.02
C ALA A 184 3.51 6.66 24.61
N PHE A 185 3.96 7.73 23.94
CA PHE A 185 3.68 9.11 24.34
C PHE A 185 2.18 9.43 24.37
N SER A 186 1.42 8.97 23.36
CA SER A 186 -0.04 9.16 23.32
C SER A 186 -0.80 8.47 24.45
N ASN A 187 -0.19 7.47 25.11
CA ASN A 187 -0.73 6.74 26.26
C ASN A 187 -0.09 7.15 27.59
N GLY A 188 0.59 8.30 27.63
CA GLY A 188 1.10 8.89 28.86
C GLY A 188 2.46 8.39 29.34
N VAL A 189 3.16 7.56 28.56
CA VAL A 189 4.56 7.19 28.83
C VAL A 189 5.47 8.24 28.19
N GLY A 190 6.16 9.01 29.02
CA GLY A 190 7.00 10.12 28.53
C GLY A 190 8.15 9.60 27.68
N TRP A 191 8.54 10.32 26.62
CA TRP A 191 9.67 9.90 25.78
C TRP A 191 11.00 9.83 26.56
N GLN A 192 11.09 10.54 27.69
CA GLN A 192 12.22 10.48 28.62
C GLN A 192 12.35 9.12 29.32
N GLU A 193 11.25 8.39 29.45
CA GLU A 193 11.21 7.02 29.99
C GLU A 193 11.55 5.99 28.91
N CYS A 194 11.58 6.42 27.64
CA CYS A 194 11.92 5.61 26.47
C CYS A 194 13.37 5.88 26.01
N GLY A 195 14.33 5.65 26.90
CA GLY A 195 15.75 5.91 26.67
C GLY A 195 16.33 5.17 25.45
N GLU A 196 15.98 3.90 25.25
CA GLU A 196 16.48 3.07 24.15
C GLU A 196 15.94 3.55 22.80
N ALA A 197 14.65 3.88 22.73
CA ALA A 197 14.03 4.43 21.53
C ALA A 197 14.61 5.80 21.17
N THR A 198 14.75 6.69 22.15
CA THR A 198 15.28 8.03 21.89
C THR A 198 16.75 8.02 21.55
N ALA A 199 17.58 7.17 22.18
CA ALA A 199 18.96 6.96 21.78
C ALA A 199 19.05 6.46 20.34
N TYR A 200 18.28 5.43 19.99
CA TYR A 200 18.24 4.91 18.63
C TYR A 200 17.84 5.98 17.62
N LEU A 201 16.74 6.69 17.84
CA LEU A 201 16.21 7.68 16.89
C LEU A 201 17.10 8.92 16.74
N ARG A 202 17.85 9.32 17.77
CA ARG A 202 18.69 10.53 17.74
C ARG A 202 20.10 10.31 17.18
N ASP A 203 20.62 9.10 17.28
CA ASP A 203 21.96 8.76 16.81
C ASP A 203 21.88 7.77 15.63
N PRO A 204 22.28 8.18 14.41
CA PRO A 204 22.35 7.31 13.24
C PRO A 204 23.15 6.02 13.46
N SER A 205 24.14 6.04 14.36
CA SER A 205 25.05 4.93 14.66
C SER A 205 24.59 4.01 15.80
N ALA A 206 23.52 4.39 16.51
CA ALA A 206 22.99 3.60 17.61
C ALA A 206 22.45 2.24 17.13
N LYS A 207 22.62 1.23 17.98
CA LYS A 207 22.05 -0.10 17.75
C LYS A 207 20.52 -0.04 17.75
N ALA A 208 19.90 -0.86 16.92
CA ALA A 208 18.45 -0.98 16.89
C ALA A 208 17.92 -1.49 18.24
N CYS A 209 16.87 -0.84 18.73
CA CYS A 209 16.10 -1.25 19.92
C CYS A 209 14.82 -2.00 19.53
N PHE A 210 14.87 -2.76 18.44
CA PHE A 210 13.78 -3.62 17.97
C PHE A 210 14.32 -4.85 17.23
N GLY A 211 13.48 -5.88 17.11
CA GLY A 211 13.72 -7.04 16.24
C GLY A 211 12.41 -7.57 15.66
N TYR A 212 12.51 -8.43 14.64
CA TYR A 212 11.34 -9.04 14.01
C TYR A 212 10.81 -10.22 14.80
N PHE A 213 9.49 -10.39 14.77
CA PHE A 213 8.81 -11.43 15.53
C PHE A 213 7.74 -12.13 14.71
N SER A 214 7.97 -13.38 14.32
CA SER A 214 6.99 -14.17 13.56
C SER A 214 6.73 -15.57 14.12
N THR A 215 7.52 -16.05 15.09
CA THR A 215 7.39 -17.44 15.63
C THR A 215 5.99 -17.83 16.07
N HIS A 216 5.18 -16.90 16.57
CA HIS A 216 3.76 -17.09 16.82
C HIS A 216 3.03 -15.75 16.76
N ASP A 217 1.71 -15.80 16.84
CA ASP A 217 0.88 -14.61 16.84
C ASP A 217 0.74 -14.03 18.26
N LEU A 218 1.05 -12.74 18.42
CA LEU A 218 0.90 -12.03 19.69
C LEU A 218 -0.49 -11.41 19.87
N ILE A 219 -1.29 -11.37 18.80
CA ILE A 219 -2.60 -10.71 18.81
C ILE A 219 -3.72 -11.73 18.97
N SER A 220 -4.58 -11.47 19.96
CA SER A 220 -5.91 -12.07 20.06
C SER A 220 -6.98 -11.09 19.56
N GLY A 221 -7.96 -11.61 18.81
CA GLY A 221 -9.07 -10.81 18.27
C GLY A 221 -8.87 -10.28 16.85
N ARG A 222 -7.92 -10.82 16.08
CA ARG A 222 -7.75 -10.48 14.65
C ARG A 222 -9.03 -10.80 13.86
N LYS A 223 -9.39 -9.92 12.92
CA LYS A 223 -10.39 -10.21 11.89
C LYS A 223 -9.76 -11.07 10.79
N PRO A 224 -10.25 -12.30 10.52
CA PRO A 224 -9.69 -13.17 9.49
C PRO A 224 -9.73 -12.51 8.10
N GLY A 225 -8.63 -12.61 7.36
CA GLY A 225 -8.53 -12.09 5.99
C GLY A 225 -8.54 -10.57 5.85
N VAL A 226 -8.45 -9.85 6.96
CA VAL A 226 -8.38 -8.39 6.99
C VAL A 226 -6.92 -7.97 7.20
N PRO A 227 -6.31 -7.16 6.30
CA PRO A 227 -5.01 -6.57 6.58
C PRO A 227 -5.12 -5.68 7.83
N LEU A 228 -4.09 -5.73 8.68
CA LEU A 228 -4.10 -5.06 9.98
C LEU A 228 -2.91 -4.10 10.12
N HIS A 229 -3.14 -2.92 10.65
CA HIS A 229 -2.10 -2.15 11.35
C HIS A 229 -2.37 -2.21 12.83
N CYS A 230 -1.37 -2.61 13.63
CA CYS A 230 -1.51 -2.72 15.08
C CYS A 230 -0.26 -2.18 15.77
N VAL A 231 -0.43 -1.30 16.76
CA VAL A 231 0.63 -0.94 17.70
C VAL A 231 0.14 -1.21 19.11
N ALA A 232 1.00 -1.80 19.94
CA ALA A 232 0.72 -2.07 21.33
C ALA A 232 1.86 -1.62 22.22
N LEU A 233 1.53 -1.34 23.47
CA LEU A 233 2.41 -0.82 24.50
C LEU A 233 2.18 -1.60 25.79
N ARG A 234 3.28 -1.94 26.44
CA ARG A 234 3.31 -2.36 27.84
C ARG A 234 4.44 -1.66 28.58
N ALA A 235 4.12 -0.77 29.50
CA ALA A 235 5.06 -0.21 30.46
C ALA A 235 4.79 -0.83 31.83
N ASP A 236 5.78 -1.54 32.39
CA ASP A 236 5.60 -2.31 33.62
C ASP A 236 6.71 -1.95 34.64
N PRO A 237 6.36 -1.29 35.77
CA PRO A 237 7.37 -0.93 36.77
C PRO A 237 7.96 -2.14 37.49
N THR A 238 7.31 -3.32 37.42
CA THR A 238 7.81 -4.55 38.04
C THR A 238 9.01 -5.11 37.28
N THR A 239 8.95 -5.08 35.95
CA THR A 239 10.06 -5.49 35.08
C THR A 239 11.00 -4.33 34.79
N GLY A 240 10.53 -3.10 34.98
CA GLY A 240 11.23 -1.87 34.62
C GLY A 240 11.27 -1.64 33.10
N MET A 241 10.53 -2.37 32.28
CA MET A 241 10.59 -2.27 30.83
C MET A 241 9.41 -1.51 30.24
N VAL A 242 9.67 -0.75 29.19
CA VAL A 242 8.67 -0.21 28.26
C VAL A 242 8.79 -0.99 26.96
N LEU A 243 7.90 -1.95 26.76
CA LEU A 243 7.84 -2.78 25.56
C LEU A 243 6.79 -2.26 24.61
N SER A 244 7.05 -2.40 23.32
CA SER A 244 6.10 -2.08 22.26
C SER A 244 6.13 -3.13 21.17
N TYR A 245 4.98 -3.32 20.54
CA TYR A 245 4.83 -4.12 19.34
C TYR A 245 4.23 -3.26 18.25
N ALA A 246 4.72 -3.40 17.02
CA ALA A 246 4.11 -2.79 15.85
C ALA A 246 3.99 -3.81 14.72
N GLU A 247 2.87 -3.78 14.03
CA GLU A 247 2.57 -4.65 12.92
C GLU A 247 1.97 -3.88 11.74
N TYR A 248 2.48 -4.19 10.55
CA TYR A 248 2.06 -3.60 9.28
C TYR A 248 1.47 -4.68 8.38
N PHE A 249 0.26 -4.41 7.87
CA PHE A 249 -0.57 -5.26 7.03
C PHE A 249 -0.83 -6.68 7.54
N GLY A 250 -0.64 -6.96 8.83
CA GLY A 250 -0.70 -8.32 9.38
C GLY A 250 0.53 -9.19 9.08
N VAL A 251 1.60 -8.60 8.52
CA VAL A 251 2.75 -9.31 7.94
C VAL A 251 4.05 -8.92 8.64
N VAL A 252 4.41 -7.63 8.60
CA VAL A 252 5.68 -7.15 9.17
C VAL A 252 5.46 -6.84 10.63
N ARG A 253 6.10 -7.63 11.50
CA ARG A 253 5.91 -7.60 12.95
C ARG A 253 7.22 -7.30 13.64
N ILE A 254 7.24 -6.26 14.46
CA ILE A 254 8.38 -5.92 15.29
C ILE A 254 8.01 -5.90 16.77
N VAL A 255 8.97 -6.27 17.61
CA VAL A 255 8.94 -6.01 19.05
C VAL A 255 10.11 -5.09 19.37
N ALA A 256 9.84 -4.05 20.15
CA ALA A 256 10.80 -3.04 20.57
C ALA A 256 10.81 -2.90 22.09
N CYS A 257 11.99 -2.80 22.69
CA CYS A 257 12.16 -2.30 24.04
C CYS A 257 12.48 -0.80 23.93
N LEU A 258 11.51 0.04 24.26
CA LEU A 258 11.61 1.49 24.14
C LEU A 258 12.43 2.10 25.27
N GLY A 259 12.45 1.47 26.44
CA GLY A 259 13.15 1.95 27.62
C GLY A 259 13.24 0.92 28.73
N GLU A 260 14.21 1.12 29.60
CA GLU A 260 14.45 0.34 30.82
C GLU A 260 14.43 1.24 32.05
N LYS A 261 14.36 0.63 33.23
CA LYS A 261 14.22 1.32 34.53
C LYS A 261 12.96 2.17 34.64
N TYR A 262 11.90 1.76 33.95
CA TYR A 262 10.58 2.36 34.07
C TYR A 262 10.08 2.26 35.51
N ALA A 263 9.66 3.39 36.07
CA ALA A 263 9.15 3.48 37.44
C ALA A 263 7.78 4.18 37.51
N GLY A 264 7.18 4.47 36.36
CA GLY A 264 5.85 5.06 36.26
C GLY A 264 4.72 4.05 36.49
N PRO A 265 3.46 4.49 36.34
CA PRO A 265 2.29 3.63 36.46
C PRO A 265 2.30 2.50 35.42
N ARG A 266 1.76 1.33 35.76
CA ARG A 266 1.59 0.26 34.76
C ARG A 266 0.64 0.73 33.64
N VAL A 267 1.08 0.63 32.38
CA VAL A 267 0.30 0.99 31.19
C VAL A 267 0.26 -0.20 30.23
N GLU A 268 -0.94 -0.57 29.80
CA GLU A 268 -1.18 -1.53 28.72
C GLU A 268 -2.19 -0.93 27.75
N ALA A 269 -1.82 -0.85 26.48
CA ALA A 269 -2.67 -0.27 25.44
C ALA A 269 -2.41 -0.92 24.09
N ALA A 270 -3.44 -0.98 23.25
CA ALA A 270 -3.34 -1.42 21.86
C ALA A 270 -4.21 -0.54 20.97
N TYR A 271 -3.74 -0.30 19.75
CA TYR A 271 -4.44 0.42 18.70
C TYR A 271 -4.33 -0.40 17.42
N ALA A 272 -5.47 -0.84 16.89
CA ALA A 272 -5.57 -1.72 15.73
C ALA A 272 -6.66 -1.23 14.77
N PHE A 273 -6.38 -1.25 13.47
CA PHE A 273 -7.32 -0.80 12.44
C PHE A 273 -7.07 -1.48 11.09
N ASP A 274 -8.10 -1.46 10.24
CA ASP A 274 -8.00 -1.88 8.84
C ASP A 274 -7.47 -0.70 7.99
N PRO A 275 -6.26 -0.78 7.40
CA PRO A 275 -5.69 0.34 6.65
C PRO A 275 -6.43 0.65 5.34
N ARG A 276 -7.40 -0.17 4.94
CA ARG A 276 -8.25 0.07 3.75
C ARG A 276 -9.41 0.99 4.04
N THR A 277 -9.89 1.03 5.28
CA THR A 277 -11.08 1.81 5.67
C THR A 277 -10.82 2.79 6.79
N GLY A 278 -9.77 2.58 7.59
CA GLY A 278 -9.53 3.29 8.84
C GLY A 278 -10.34 2.75 10.02
N ASP A 279 -11.15 1.70 9.82
CA ASP A 279 -12.01 1.18 10.89
C ASP A 279 -11.18 0.54 11.99
N GLU A 280 -11.25 1.13 13.18
CA GLU A 280 -10.62 0.61 14.39
C GLU A 280 -11.34 -0.65 14.90
N PHE A 281 -10.59 -1.56 15.51
CA PHE A 281 -11.16 -2.70 16.20
C PHE A 281 -10.32 -3.12 17.40
N ALA A 282 -10.99 -3.65 18.41
CA ALA A 282 -10.35 -4.09 19.65
C ALA A 282 -9.51 -5.35 19.42
N VAL A 283 -8.29 -5.34 19.95
CA VAL A 283 -7.40 -6.49 20.00
C VAL A 283 -6.70 -6.53 21.36
N GLN A 284 -6.22 -7.70 21.74
CA GLN A 284 -5.31 -7.87 22.87
C GLN A 284 -3.95 -8.31 22.36
N VAL A 285 -2.87 -7.74 22.90
CA VAL A 285 -1.50 -8.08 22.48
C VAL A 285 -0.70 -8.56 23.68
N SER A 286 -0.16 -9.78 23.59
CA SER A 286 0.63 -10.40 24.66
C SER A 286 2.09 -9.94 24.58
N LEU A 287 2.50 -9.05 25.50
CA LEU A 287 3.87 -8.51 25.60
C LEU A 287 4.55 -8.91 26.91
N ASP A 288 4.43 -10.18 27.29
CA ASP A 288 5.05 -10.80 28.47
C ASP A 288 6.47 -11.29 28.15
N PHE A 289 7.35 -10.38 27.74
CA PHE A 289 8.75 -10.71 27.46
C PHE A 289 9.67 -10.28 28.60
N ASP A 290 10.63 -11.14 28.93
CA ASP A 290 11.76 -10.80 29.77
C ASP A 290 12.93 -10.26 28.93
N ARG A 291 13.97 -9.76 29.59
CA ARG A 291 15.15 -9.19 28.92
C ARG A 291 15.84 -10.20 28.00
N LYS A 292 15.90 -11.47 28.40
CA LYS A 292 16.51 -12.54 27.61
C LYS A 292 15.75 -12.76 26.31
N THR A 293 14.42 -12.82 26.37
CA THR A 293 13.58 -12.99 25.18
C THR A 293 13.71 -11.81 24.24
N ILE A 294 13.79 -10.56 24.75
CA ILE A 294 14.07 -9.40 23.90
C ILE A 294 15.44 -9.52 23.21
N ASP A 295 16.48 -10.01 23.91
CA ASP A 295 17.80 -10.24 23.31
C ASP A 295 17.75 -11.30 22.21
N ASP A 296 17.00 -12.39 22.42
CA ASP A 296 16.78 -13.43 21.41
C ASP A 296 16.03 -12.88 20.18
N ILE A 297 15.05 -11.99 20.39
CA ILE A 297 14.34 -11.29 19.31
C ILE A 297 15.29 -10.41 18.50
N TYR A 298 16.18 -9.66 19.16
CA TYR A 298 17.16 -8.80 18.49
C TYR A 298 18.24 -9.61 17.76
N ALA A 299 18.51 -10.83 18.23
CA ALA A 299 19.37 -11.80 17.57
C ALA A 299 18.65 -12.58 16.43
N TYR A 300 17.44 -12.18 16.05
CA TYR A 300 16.61 -12.79 15.00
C TYR A 300 16.22 -14.25 15.27
N GLN A 301 16.32 -14.74 16.51
CA GLN A 301 15.91 -16.10 16.87
C GLN A 301 14.39 -16.31 16.82
N HIS A 302 13.62 -15.20 16.78
CA HIS A 302 12.17 -15.20 16.64
C HIS A 302 11.67 -14.82 15.24
N SER A 303 12.57 -14.81 14.24
CA SER A 303 12.26 -14.54 12.84
C SER A 303 12.19 -15.85 12.05
N ASP A 304 10.97 -16.35 11.84
CA ASP A 304 10.66 -17.52 11.01
C ASP A 304 10.08 -17.07 9.66
N VAL A 305 10.75 -17.46 8.56
CA VAL A 305 10.34 -17.11 7.19
C VAL A 305 9.02 -17.77 6.80
N HIS A 306 8.77 -19.01 7.23
CA HIS A 306 7.54 -19.72 6.92
C HIS A 306 6.34 -19.11 7.63
N ALA A 307 6.56 -18.61 8.85
CA ALA A 307 5.53 -17.88 9.56
C ALA A 307 5.20 -16.53 8.89
N VAL A 308 6.20 -15.84 8.31
CA VAL A 308 5.97 -14.64 7.50
C VAL A 308 5.21 -14.97 6.22
N GLU A 309 5.56 -16.06 5.51
CA GLU A 309 4.81 -16.54 4.34
C GLU A 309 3.35 -16.87 4.68
N ALA A 310 3.12 -17.55 5.79
CA ALA A 310 1.77 -17.88 6.27
C ALA A 310 0.97 -16.62 6.63
N ALA A 311 1.60 -15.65 7.31
CA ALA A 311 0.99 -14.37 7.62
C ALA A 311 0.61 -13.61 6.33
N LEU A 312 1.50 -13.57 5.35
CA LEU A 312 1.25 -12.97 4.04
C LEU A 312 0.07 -13.67 3.32
N ALA A 313 0.07 -15.00 3.26
CA ALA A 313 -1.00 -15.78 2.63
C ALA A 313 -2.37 -15.52 3.28
N SER A 314 -2.40 -15.30 4.61
CA SER A 314 -3.63 -15.07 5.35
C SER A 314 -4.36 -13.78 4.97
N VAL A 315 -3.65 -12.78 4.43
CA VAL A 315 -4.20 -11.48 4.03
C VAL A 315 -4.26 -11.30 2.50
N ILE A 316 -3.28 -11.85 1.75
CA ILE A 316 -3.25 -11.74 0.29
C ILE A 316 -4.38 -12.56 -0.34
N GLY A 317 -4.58 -13.80 0.08
CA GLY A 317 -5.59 -14.68 -0.53
C GLY A 317 -6.99 -14.06 -0.52
N PRO A 318 -7.50 -13.61 0.64
CA PRO A 318 -8.77 -12.89 0.75
C PRO A 318 -8.81 -11.58 -0.05
N ALA A 319 -7.71 -10.83 -0.10
CA ALA A 319 -7.64 -9.60 -0.90
C ALA A 319 -7.77 -9.88 -2.40
N LEU A 320 -7.03 -10.86 -2.93
CA LEU A 320 -7.14 -11.28 -4.33
C LEU A 320 -8.55 -11.79 -4.66
N GLN A 321 -9.15 -12.57 -3.77
CA GLN A 321 -10.53 -13.03 -3.94
C GLN A 321 -11.53 -11.86 -3.98
N SER A 322 -11.36 -10.87 -3.10
CA SER A 322 -12.19 -9.66 -3.08
C SER A 322 -12.04 -8.85 -4.38
N GLN A 323 -10.82 -8.68 -4.88
CA GLN A 323 -10.56 -8.00 -6.14
C GLN A 323 -11.18 -8.74 -7.34
N ALA A 324 -11.02 -10.07 -7.40
CA ALA A 324 -11.61 -10.89 -8.46
C ALA A 324 -13.14 -10.81 -8.46
N ASN A 325 -13.76 -10.79 -7.27
CA ASN A 325 -15.21 -10.60 -7.13
C ASN A 325 -15.65 -9.22 -7.58
N ALA A 326 -14.94 -8.15 -7.19
CA ALA A 326 -15.24 -6.79 -7.61
C ALA A 326 -15.13 -6.62 -9.13
N GLU A 327 -14.08 -7.19 -9.73
CA GLU A 327 -13.91 -7.17 -11.18
C GLU A 327 -15.01 -7.93 -11.91
N ARG A 328 -15.40 -9.11 -11.41
CA ARG A 328 -16.54 -9.87 -11.95
C ARG A 328 -17.83 -9.04 -11.95
N VAL A 329 -18.14 -8.37 -10.82
CA VAL A 329 -19.33 -7.51 -10.72
C VAL A 329 -19.26 -6.36 -11.72
N ARG A 330 -18.10 -5.71 -11.84
CA ARG A 330 -17.89 -4.59 -12.78
C ARG A 330 -18.04 -5.02 -14.24
N VAL A 331 -17.46 -6.15 -14.63
CA VAL A 331 -17.54 -6.68 -16.00
C VAL A 331 -18.98 -7.05 -16.35
N VAL A 332 -19.67 -7.78 -15.46
CA VAL A 332 -21.07 -8.17 -15.69
C VAL A 332 -21.98 -6.96 -15.75
N GLY A 333 -21.84 -6.00 -14.83
CA GLY A 333 -22.63 -4.76 -14.84
C GLY A 333 -22.50 -3.99 -16.15
N ARG A 334 -21.26 -3.71 -16.57
CA ARG A 334 -21.01 -3.02 -17.85
C ARG A 334 -21.49 -3.80 -19.07
N ALA A 335 -21.37 -5.13 -19.05
CA ALA A 335 -21.86 -5.96 -20.14
C ALA A 335 -23.39 -5.89 -20.25
N VAL A 336 -24.11 -5.86 -19.12
CA VAL A 336 -25.57 -5.70 -19.08
C VAL A 336 -25.96 -4.33 -19.62
N ASP A 337 -25.36 -3.25 -19.12
CA ASP A 337 -25.66 -1.88 -19.55
C ASP A 337 -25.49 -1.74 -21.08
N LYS A 338 -24.34 -2.16 -21.60
CA LYS A 338 -24.04 -2.15 -23.04
C LYS A 338 -25.04 -2.99 -23.84
N ALA A 339 -25.37 -4.19 -23.34
CA ALA A 339 -26.30 -5.07 -24.05
C ALA A 339 -27.70 -4.48 -24.18
N PHE A 340 -28.17 -3.73 -23.17
CA PHE A 340 -29.45 -3.02 -23.24
C PHE A 340 -29.38 -1.79 -24.14
N ASP A 341 -28.29 -1.02 -24.09
CA ASP A 341 -28.09 0.14 -24.98
C ASP A 341 -28.10 -0.27 -26.47
N GLU A 342 -27.51 -1.43 -26.80
CA GLU A 342 -27.40 -1.93 -28.17
C GLU A 342 -28.61 -2.75 -28.64
N CYS A 343 -29.50 -3.19 -27.73
CA CYS A 343 -30.61 -4.08 -28.11
C CYS A 343 -31.74 -3.36 -28.87
N GLY A 344 -31.83 -2.03 -28.71
CA GLY A 344 -32.82 -1.18 -29.38
C GLY A 344 -34.19 -1.12 -28.68
N ALA A 345 -34.37 -1.76 -27.53
CA ALA A 345 -35.59 -1.70 -26.74
C ALA A 345 -35.68 -0.37 -25.97
N LYS A 346 -36.88 0.20 -25.83
CA LYS A 346 -37.11 1.36 -24.96
C LYS A 346 -37.43 0.93 -23.53
N GLU A 347 -37.15 1.81 -22.58
CA GLU A 347 -37.51 1.60 -21.19
C GLU A 347 -39.03 1.35 -21.05
N GLY A 348 -39.41 0.27 -20.36
CA GLY A 348 -40.81 -0.17 -20.19
C GLY A 348 -41.39 -1.00 -21.34
N GLU A 349 -40.65 -1.20 -22.43
CA GLU A 349 -41.08 -2.04 -23.55
C GLU A 349 -40.93 -3.54 -23.23
N ARG A 350 -41.83 -4.37 -23.77
CA ARG A 350 -41.66 -5.83 -23.72
C ARG A 350 -40.56 -6.25 -24.71
N LEU A 351 -39.57 -6.99 -24.21
CA LEU A 351 -38.48 -7.51 -25.05
C LEU A 351 -39.01 -8.50 -26.10
N THR A 352 -38.62 -8.30 -27.35
CA THR A 352 -38.88 -9.22 -28.46
C THR A 352 -37.81 -10.31 -28.52
N GLU A 353 -38.03 -11.38 -29.31
CA GLU A 353 -36.98 -12.38 -29.56
C GLU A 353 -35.71 -11.75 -30.17
N GLU A 354 -35.85 -10.72 -31.00
CA GLU A 354 -34.72 -10.02 -31.59
C GLU A 354 -33.91 -9.27 -30.53
N HIS A 355 -34.59 -8.56 -29.62
CA HIS A 355 -33.94 -7.89 -28.48
C HIS A 355 -33.16 -8.91 -27.65
N VAL A 356 -33.78 -10.05 -27.31
CA VAL A 356 -33.13 -11.12 -26.54
C VAL A 356 -31.89 -11.67 -27.26
N ARG A 357 -31.96 -11.93 -28.57
CA ARG A 357 -30.79 -12.39 -29.34
C ARG A 357 -29.65 -11.38 -29.35
N LYS A 358 -29.95 -10.08 -29.48
CA LYS A 358 -28.93 -9.01 -29.42
C LYS A 358 -28.30 -8.92 -28.03
N ILE A 359 -29.11 -8.97 -26.98
CA ILE A 359 -28.66 -8.95 -25.58
C ILE A 359 -27.69 -10.12 -25.33
N CYS A 360 -28.11 -11.35 -25.66
CA CYS A 360 -27.27 -12.54 -25.44
C CYS A 360 -25.92 -12.45 -26.17
N ARG A 361 -25.91 -11.94 -27.41
CA ARG A 361 -24.68 -11.76 -28.18
C ARG A 361 -23.76 -10.73 -27.55
N SER A 362 -24.28 -9.53 -27.27
CA SER A 362 -23.49 -8.43 -26.69
C SER A 362 -22.94 -8.78 -25.31
N LEU A 363 -23.73 -9.47 -24.48
CA LEU A 363 -23.28 -10.03 -23.20
C LEU A 363 -22.11 -11.01 -23.37
N ALA A 364 -22.25 -11.99 -24.26
CA ALA A 364 -21.22 -13.01 -24.49
C ALA A 364 -19.91 -12.38 -24.98
N GLU A 365 -19.98 -11.46 -25.94
CA GLU A 365 -18.82 -10.74 -26.47
C GLU A 365 -18.14 -9.88 -25.40
N SER A 366 -18.91 -9.23 -24.53
CA SER A 366 -18.37 -8.35 -23.49
C SER A 366 -17.75 -9.12 -22.31
N ILE A 367 -18.27 -10.30 -21.97
CA ILE A 367 -17.76 -11.13 -20.86
C ILE A 367 -16.60 -12.03 -21.30
N ALA A 368 -16.54 -12.42 -22.57
CA ALA A 368 -15.55 -13.39 -23.08
C ALA A 368 -14.09 -13.06 -22.70
N PRO A 369 -13.58 -11.81 -22.80
CA PRO A 369 -12.20 -11.50 -22.41
C PRO A 369 -11.89 -11.82 -20.95
N PHE A 370 -12.81 -11.49 -20.03
CA PHE A 370 -12.67 -11.78 -18.61
C PHE A 370 -12.73 -13.29 -18.33
N ALA A 371 -13.67 -14.00 -18.95
CA ALA A 371 -13.80 -15.44 -18.80
C ALA A 371 -12.55 -16.18 -19.30
N LEU A 372 -12.04 -15.82 -20.48
CA LEU A 372 -10.83 -16.38 -21.06
C LEU A 372 -9.60 -16.11 -20.17
N HIS A 373 -9.47 -14.90 -19.63
CA HIS A 373 -8.39 -14.58 -18.69
C HIS A 373 -8.48 -15.41 -17.40
N SER A 374 -9.68 -15.53 -16.82
CA SER A 374 -9.91 -16.27 -15.57
C SER A 374 -9.68 -17.78 -15.69
N MET A 375 -9.73 -18.33 -16.91
CA MET A 375 -9.44 -19.75 -17.18
C MET A 375 -7.95 -20.02 -17.43
N ARG A 376 -7.08 -19.00 -17.48
CA ARG A 376 -5.64 -19.22 -17.68
C ARG A 376 -5.06 -19.96 -16.45
N PRO A 377 -4.23 -21.00 -16.66
CA PRO A 377 -3.51 -21.61 -15.55
C PRO A 377 -2.57 -20.58 -14.93
N VAL A 378 -2.56 -20.49 -13.60
CA VAL A 378 -1.56 -19.70 -12.88
C VAL A 378 -0.20 -20.31 -13.16
N SER A 379 0.67 -19.56 -13.82
CA SER A 379 2.05 -19.97 -14.05
C SER A 379 2.75 -20.06 -12.69
N GLY A 380 2.96 -21.29 -12.21
CA GLY A 380 3.84 -21.49 -11.06
C GLY A 380 5.24 -20.96 -11.36
N PRO A 381 6.04 -20.61 -10.33
CA PRO A 381 7.39 -20.10 -10.53
C PRO A 381 8.16 -21.07 -11.44
N LYS A 382 8.65 -20.57 -12.58
CA LYS A 382 9.59 -21.33 -13.41
C LYS A 382 10.80 -21.60 -12.52
N LYS A 383 10.97 -22.87 -12.12
CA LYS A 383 12.16 -23.31 -11.39
C LYS A 383 13.37 -22.98 -12.28
N SER A 384 14.16 -22.00 -11.86
CA SER A 384 15.49 -21.73 -12.41
C SER A 384 16.49 -22.73 -11.86
#